data_AF-A0A7J6DJT2-F1
#
_entry.id   AF-A0A7J6DJT2-F1
#
_cell.length_a   1.000
_cell.length_b   1.000
_cell.length_c   1.000
_cell.angle_alpha   90.00
_cell.angle_beta   90.00
_cell.angle_gamma   90.00
#
_symmetry.space_group_name_H-M   'P 1'
#
loop_
_entity.id
_entity.type
_entity.pdbx_description
1 polymer ?
#
loop_
_entity_poly.entity_id
_entity_poly.type
_entity_poly.pdbx_seq_one_letter_code
_entity_poly.pdbx_strand_id
1 'polypeptide(L)'
;MDKTCSMCGEAIESNTHLFWDCPCARALWFSSPFSIRGGIGSDWANKEILEWLLDRIPTEHCAAFLSFMGFLFDGIWKARNELIFKGGVVNIQQLRNAIMRRYSESLLVMEMVVISDATNPGLAVGLLDRARNTTEWFAKQVVATSATEAELLAIQWAMQLAAQRGFKVYAGASDAKVVIDALKKRRCPPIWQLKPLALEVLNLCKRQY
;
A
#
# COMPACT_ATOMS: atom_id res chain seq x y z
N MET A 1 0.99 13.01 38.29
CA MET A 1 -0.44 12.91 37.95
C MET A 1 -0.54 11.98 36.77
N ASP A 2 -1.10 10.80 36.98
CA ASP A 2 -1.34 9.84 35.91
C ASP A 2 -2.38 10.45 34.97
N LYS A 3 -1.96 10.75 33.74
CA LYS A 3 -2.84 11.36 32.75
C LYS A 3 -3.77 10.27 32.22
N THR A 4 -5.05 10.58 32.19
CA THR A 4 -6.04 9.79 31.44
C THR A 4 -5.59 9.69 29.98
N CYS A 5 -5.80 8.53 29.36
CA CYS A 5 -5.46 8.29 27.97
C CYS A 5 -6.06 9.37 27.10
N SER A 6 -5.22 10.04 26.31
CA SER A 6 -5.70 11.16 25.50
C SER A 6 -6.67 10.69 24.41
N MET A 7 -6.54 9.44 23.95
CA MET A 7 -7.36 8.88 22.87
C MET A 7 -8.80 8.57 23.32
N CYS A 8 -8.97 7.84 24.43
CA CYS A 8 -10.28 7.37 24.89
C CYS A 8 -10.84 8.17 26.07
N GLY A 9 -9.99 8.78 26.90
CA GLY A 9 -10.38 9.49 28.12
C GLY A 9 -10.83 8.59 29.29
N GLU A 10 -10.81 7.26 29.15
CA GLU A 10 -11.46 6.35 30.10
C GLU A 10 -10.51 5.70 31.13
N ALA A 11 -9.25 5.48 30.79
CA ALA A 11 -8.28 4.80 31.65
C ALA A 11 -6.94 5.55 31.75
N ILE A 12 -6.09 5.18 32.70
CA ILE A 12 -4.73 5.72 32.83
C ILE A 12 -3.93 5.36 31.57
N GLU A 13 -3.23 6.33 31.01
CA GLU A 13 -2.38 6.09 29.86
C GLU A 13 -1.15 5.26 30.23
N SER A 14 -1.03 4.08 29.64
CA SER A 14 0.18 3.25 29.67
C SER A 14 0.48 2.76 28.26
N ASN A 15 1.68 2.24 28.00
CA ASN A 15 1.99 1.63 26.70
C ASN A 15 1.05 0.45 26.39
N THR A 16 0.76 -0.37 27.40
CA THR A 16 -0.15 -1.50 27.25
C THR A 16 -1.55 -1.01 26.88
N HIS A 17 -2.06 -0.02 27.62
CA HIS A 17 -3.36 0.56 27.32
C HIS A 17 -3.41 1.21 25.94
N LEU A 18 -2.42 2.06 25.61
CA LEU A 18 -2.42 2.83 24.38
C LEU A 18 -2.43 1.94 23.13
N PHE A 19 -1.68 0.83 23.14
CA PHE A 19 -1.50 -0.02 21.95
C PHE A 19 -2.42 -1.25 21.92
N TRP A 20 -3.01 -1.65 23.04
CA TRP A 20 -3.78 -2.89 23.14
C TRP A 20 -5.17 -2.72 23.75
N ASP A 21 -5.27 -2.14 24.96
CA ASP A 21 -6.53 -2.14 25.70
C ASP A 21 -7.48 -1.01 25.29
N CYS A 22 -6.92 0.12 24.83
CA CYS A 22 -7.66 1.31 24.48
C CYS A 22 -8.75 0.96 23.45
N PRO A 23 -10.02 1.37 23.66
CA PRO A 23 -11.11 1.09 22.71
C PRO A 23 -10.77 1.52 21.28
N CYS A 24 -10.03 2.62 21.12
CA CYS A 24 -9.51 3.08 19.84
C CYS A 24 -8.52 2.09 19.22
N ALA A 25 -7.55 1.59 20.00
CA ALA A 25 -6.57 0.61 19.54
C ALA A 25 -7.23 -0.73 19.19
N ARG A 26 -8.16 -1.20 20.03
CA ARG A 26 -8.94 -2.43 19.78
C ARG A 26 -9.72 -2.36 18.47
N ALA A 27 -10.35 -1.23 18.17
CA ALA A 27 -11.06 -1.02 16.91
C ALA A 27 -10.12 -1.11 15.70
N LEU A 28 -8.90 -0.59 15.82
CA LEU A 28 -7.89 -0.66 14.76
C LEU A 28 -7.32 -2.08 14.61
N TRP A 29 -7.04 -2.78 15.71
CA TRP A 29 -6.66 -4.19 15.70
C TRP A 29 -7.72 -5.08 15.05
N PHE A 30 -9.00 -4.82 15.32
CA PHE A 30 -10.11 -5.53 14.68
C PHE A 30 -10.15 -5.34 13.16
N SER A 31 -9.62 -4.22 12.66
CA SER A 31 -9.51 -3.96 11.22
C SER A 31 -8.31 -4.63 10.55
N SER A 32 -7.49 -5.34 11.31
CA SER A 32 -6.33 -6.08 10.84
C SER A 32 -6.71 -7.17 9.82
N PRO A 33 -5.89 -7.40 8.78
CA PRO A 33 -6.08 -8.52 7.86
C PRO A 33 -5.82 -9.88 8.51
N PHE A 34 -5.25 -9.93 9.72
CA PHE A 34 -4.83 -11.15 10.41
C PHE A 34 -5.92 -11.76 11.32
N SER A 35 -7.18 -11.31 11.21
CA SER A 35 -8.33 -11.86 11.97
C SER A 35 -8.09 -12.00 13.48
N ILE A 36 -7.43 -11.00 14.09
CA ILE A 36 -7.09 -11.00 15.52
C ILE A 36 -8.38 -10.72 16.30
N ARG A 37 -9.03 -11.79 16.77
CA ARG A 37 -10.26 -11.71 17.58
C ARG A 37 -9.96 -12.05 19.04
N GLY A 38 -10.13 -11.05 19.90
CA GLY A 38 -10.33 -11.26 21.34
C GLY A 38 -9.09 -11.12 22.22
N GLY A 39 -9.32 -10.52 23.39
CA GLY A 39 -8.61 -10.81 24.65
C GLY A 39 -7.09 -10.63 24.66
N ILE A 40 -6.57 -9.56 24.09
CA ILE A 40 -5.22 -9.11 24.48
C ILE A 40 -5.37 -8.65 25.93
N GLY A 41 -4.86 -9.45 26.86
CA GLY A 41 -5.15 -9.32 28.28
C GLY A 41 -4.56 -8.03 28.85
N SER A 42 -5.36 -7.31 29.64
CA SER A 42 -4.99 -6.07 30.33
C SER A 42 -3.80 -6.22 31.29
N ASP A 43 -3.43 -7.47 31.60
CA ASP A 43 -2.43 -7.81 32.61
C ASP A 43 -1.13 -8.34 32.00
N TRP A 44 -1.07 -8.52 30.68
CA TRP A 44 0.10 -9.07 30.01
C TRP A 44 1.13 -7.99 29.71
N ALA A 45 2.40 -8.34 29.87
CA ALA A 45 3.48 -7.51 29.36
C ALA A 45 3.41 -7.47 27.82
N ASN A 46 3.82 -6.35 27.22
CA ASN A 46 3.86 -6.19 25.75
C ASN A 46 4.59 -7.34 25.04
N LYS A 47 5.64 -7.89 25.69
CA LYS A 47 6.39 -9.04 25.17
C LYS A 47 5.53 -10.31 25.11
N GLU A 48 4.76 -10.60 26.16
CA GLU A 48 3.91 -11.80 26.23
C GLU A 48 2.78 -11.74 25.22
N ILE A 49 2.21 -10.55 25.01
CA ILE A 49 1.22 -10.30 23.95
C ILE A 49 1.81 -10.60 22.58
N LEU A 50 3.03 -10.12 22.32
CA LEU A 50 3.71 -10.33 21.04
C LEU A 50 4.03 -11.82 20.80
N GLU A 51 4.58 -12.50 21.80
CA GLU A 51 4.87 -13.94 21.73
C GLU A 51 3.59 -14.75 21.47
N TRP A 52 2.51 -14.45 22.20
CA TRP A 52 1.21 -15.12 22.01
C TRP A 52 0.61 -14.91 20.62
N LEU A 53 0.77 -13.71 20.04
CA LEU A 53 0.31 -13.40 18.69
C LEU A 53 1.16 -14.13 17.64
N LEU A 54 2.49 -14.10 17.76
CA LEU A 54 3.39 -14.75 16.81
C LEU A 54 3.19 -16.26 16.77
N ASP A 55 2.90 -16.91 17.89
CA ASP A 55 2.57 -18.34 17.95
C ASP A 55 1.30 -18.72 17.18
N ARG A 56 0.41 -17.76 16.87
CA ARG A 56 -0.87 -17.98 16.19
C ARG A 56 -0.86 -17.54 14.73
N ILE A 57 0.19 -16.86 14.29
CA ILE A 57 0.36 -16.42 12.92
C ILE A 57 1.24 -17.45 12.18
N PRO A 58 0.81 -17.97 11.01
CA PRO A 58 1.67 -18.83 10.20
C PRO A 58 3.00 -18.16 9.89
N THR A 59 4.09 -18.92 9.91
CA THR A 59 5.46 -18.40 9.75
C THR A 59 5.63 -17.55 8.49
N GLU A 60 4.99 -17.93 7.39
CA GLU A 60 4.98 -17.20 6.11
C GLU A 60 4.32 -15.81 6.19
N HIS A 61 3.49 -15.57 7.21
CA HIS A 61 2.77 -14.33 7.45
C HIS A 61 3.39 -13.47 8.55
N CYS A 62 4.37 -13.98 9.31
CA CYS A 62 4.99 -13.24 10.42
C CYS A 62 5.58 -11.90 9.98
N ALA A 63 6.28 -11.84 8.85
CA ALA A 63 6.85 -10.59 8.35
C ALA A 63 5.75 -9.56 8.02
N ALA A 64 4.71 -9.98 7.31
CA ALA A 64 3.58 -9.13 6.97
C ALA A 64 2.79 -8.68 8.21
N PHE A 65 2.69 -9.53 9.23
CA PHE A 65 2.06 -9.22 10.52
C PHE A 65 2.86 -8.19 11.30
N LEU A 66 4.18 -8.38 11.42
CA LEU A 66 5.07 -7.43 12.09
C LEU A 66 5.09 -6.08 11.37
N SER A 67 5.06 -6.06 10.04
CA SER A 67 4.92 -4.82 9.26
C SER A 67 3.61 -4.11 9.58
N PHE A 68 2.47 -4.82 9.56
CA PHE A 68 1.18 -4.23 9.93
C PHE A 68 1.21 -3.65 11.35
N MET A 69 1.69 -4.42 12.33
CA MET A 69 1.82 -3.99 13.72
C MET A 69 2.67 -2.72 13.85
N GLY A 70 3.78 -2.63 13.11
CA GLY A 70 4.61 -1.43 13.08
C GLY A 70 3.85 -0.20 12.58
N PHE A 71 3.11 -0.31 11.48
CA PHE A 71 2.29 0.80 10.96
C PHE A 71 1.13 1.16 11.88
N LEU A 72 0.54 0.16 12.54
CA LEU A 72 -0.52 0.35 13.52
C LEU A 72 -0.03 1.16 14.72
N PHE A 73 1.08 0.76 15.34
CA PHE A 73 1.65 1.45 16.49
C PHE A 73 2.12 2.86 16.14
N ASP A 74 2.80 3.03 15.00
CA ASP A 74 3.19 4.36 14.51
C ASP A 74 1.96 5.26 14.26
N GLY A 75 0.88 4.71 13.70
CA GLY A 75 -0.37 5.43 13.49
C GLY A 75 -1.03 5.86 14.80
N ILE A 76 -1.19 4.95 15.76
CA ILE A 76 -1.75 5.23 17.09
C ILE A 76 -0.92 6.30 17.80
N TRP A 77 0.40 6.13 17.83
CA TRP A 77 1.32 7.05 18.48
C TRP A 77 1.23 8.47 17.89
N LYS A 78 1.23 8.59 16.55
CA LYS A 78 1.10 9.88 15.86
C LYS A 78 -0.24 10.54 16.13
N ALA A 79 -1.35 9.79 16.06
CA ALA A 79 -2.68 10.32 16.34
C ALA A 79 -2.79 10.83 17.78
N ARG A 80 -2.27 10.07 18.75
CA ARG A 80 -2.22 10.48 20.17
C ARG A 80 -1.40 11.76 20.35
N ASN A 81 -0.23 11.85 19.72
CA ASN A 81 0.61 13.05 19.83
C ASN A 81 -0.05 14.26 19.20
N GLU A 82 -0.65 14.10 18.02
CA GLU A 82 -1.37 15.17 17.36
C GLU A 82 -2.53 15.69 18.22
N LEU A 83 -3.27 14.80 18.87
CA LEU A 83 -4.33 15.16 19.80
C LEU A 83 -3.82 15.98 20.99
N ILE A 84 -2.65 15.64 21.54
CA ILE A 84 -2.07 16.35 22.69
C ILE A 84 -1.55 17.73 22.31
N PHE A 85 -0.92 17.85 21.13
CA PHE A 85 -0.27 19.09 20.73
C PHE A 85 -1.20 20.05 19.97
N LYS A 86 -2.19 19.52 19.24
CA LYS A 86 -3.10 20.32 18.41
C LYS A 86 -4.55 20.32 18.92
N GLY A 87 -4.88 19.45 19.87
CA GLY A 87 -6.27 19.23 20.30
C GLY A 87 -7.11 18.53 19.22
N GLY A 88 -8.42 18.43 19.45
CA GLY A 88 -9.39 17.89 18.50
C GLY A 88 -9.98 16.54 18.91
N VAL A 89 -10.41 15.76 17.91
CA VAL A 89 -10.99 14.42 18.10
C VAL A 89 -10.37 13.48 17.09
N VAL A 90 -9.99 12.29 17.52
CA VAL A 90 -9.43 11.27 16.62
C VAL A 90 -10.56 10.62 15.82
N ASN A 91 -10.52 10.79 14.50
CA ASN A 91 -11.39 10.03 13.60
C ASN A 91 -10.78 8.65 13.33
N ILE A 92 -11.28 7.62 14.03
CA ILE A 92 -10.78 6.24 13.95
C ILE A 92 -10.86 5.69 12.53
N GLN A 93 -11.89 6.04 11.75
CA GLN A 93 -12.02 5.56 10.38
C GLN A 93 -10.97 6.18 9.43
N GLN A 94 -10.66 7.47 9.59
CA GLN A 94 -9.59 8.11 8.84
C GLN A 94 -8.22 7.55 9.22
N LEU A 95 -7.98 7.35 10.53
CA LEU A 95 -6.75 6.73 11.03
C LEU A 95 -6.58 5.31 10.50
N ARG A 96 -7.63 4.49 10.54
CA ARG A 96 -7.67 3.15 9.94
C ARG A 96 -7.28 3.20 8.46
N ASN A 97 -7.91 4.08 7.68
CA ASN A 97 -7.63 4.21 6.25
C ASN A 97 -6.16 4.58 5.99
N ALA A 98 -5.58 5.47 6.79
CA ALA A 98 -4.18 5.87 6.69
C ALA A 98 -3.22 4.72 7.02
N ILE A 99 -3.49 3.96 8.09
CA ILE A 99 -2.70 2.78 8.48
C ILE A 99 -2.78 1.71 7.40
N MET A 100 -3.99 1.35 6.96
CA MET A 100 -4.21 0.34 5.93
C MET A 100 -3.57 0.73 4.60
N ARG A 101 -3.59 2.02 4.25
CA ARG A 101 -2.90 2.52 3.06
C ARG A 101 -1.40 2.29 3.15
N ARG A 102 -0.74 2.73 4.23
CA ARG A 102 0.71 2.57 4.41
C ARG A 102 1.12 1.10 4.48
N TYR A 103 0.31 0.28 5.14
CA TYR A 103 0.50 -1.15 5.16
C TYR A 103 0.38 -1.76 3.77
N SER A 104 -0.66 -1.42 3.01
CA SER A 104 -0.83 -1.90 1.63
C SER A 104 0.31 -1.46 0.74
N GLU A 105 0.77 -0.21 0.87
CA GLU A 105 1.95 0.32 0.18
C GLU A 105 3.22 -0.47 0.53
N SER A 106 3.37 -0.91 1.79
CA SER A 106 4.48 -1.78 2.20
C SER A 106 4.36 -3.22 1.69
N LEU A 107 3.13 -3.70 1.46
CA LEU A 107 2.85 -5.00 0.86
C LEU A 107 2.93 -4.99 -0.67
N LEU A 108 3.14 -3.83 -1.31
CA LEU A 108 3.36 -3.78 -2.75
C LEU A 108 4.64 -4.54 -3.07
N VAL A 109 4.46 -5.77 -3.53
CA VAL A 109 5.53 -6.72 -3.90
C VAL A 109 6.30 -6.24 -5.12
N MET A 110 5.70 -5.36 -5.94
CA MET A 110 6.29 -4.87 -7.18
C MET A 110 6.12 -3.36 -7.35
N GLU A 111 7.23 -2.69 -7.62
CA GLU A 111 7.25 -1.38 -8.27
C GLU A 111 7.67 -1.60 -9.72
N MET A 112 6.75 -1.40 -10.65
CA MET A 112 7.01 -1.45 -12.08
C MET A 112 7.46 -0.06 -12.51
N VAL A 113 8.72 0.05 -12.94
CA VAL A 113 9.27 1.30 -13.47
C VAL A 113 9.24 1.19 -14.99
N VAL A 114 8.40 1.98 -15.63
CA VAL A 114 8.27 2.06 -17.09
C VAL A 114 9.10 3.27 -17.54
N ILE A 115 10.05 3.04 -18.45
CA ILE A 115 10.87 4.10 -19.05
C ILE A 115 10.73 3.97 -20.57
N SER A 116 10.04 4.89 -21.21
CA SER A 116 9.94 4.91 -22.66
C SER A 116 10.67 6.13 -23.21
N ASP A 117 11.31 5.97 -24.37
CA ASP A 117 11.89 7.08 -25.10
C ASP A 117 11.34 7.05 -26.53
N ALA A 118 10.64 8.10 -26.92
CA ALA A 118 10.05 8.22 -28.25
C ALA A 118 11.06 8.62 -29.33
N THR A 119 12.24 9.11 -28.95
CA THR A 119 13.26 9.62 -29.87
C THR A 119 14.10 8.52 -30.50
N ASN A 120 14.08 7.32 -29.91
CA ASN A 120 14.71 6.11 -30.43
C ASN A 120 13.65 5.00 -30.32
N PRO A 121 13.20 4.33 -31.41
CA PRO A 121 11.97 3.51 -31.45
C PRO A 121 12.06 2.23 -30.59
N GLY A 122 12.15 2.40 -29.28
CA GLY A 122 12.49 1.41 -28.30
C GLY A 122 11.78 1.69 -27.00
N LEU A 123 11.17 0.65 -26.44
CA LEU A 123 10.61 0.69 -25.09
C LEU A 123 11.57 -0.01 -24.16
N ALA A 124 11.73 0.52 -22.96
CA ALA A 124 12.34 -0.18 -21.84
C ALA A 124 11.33 -0.36 -20.71
N VAL A 125 11.33 -1.53 -20.09
CA VAL A 125 10.48 -1.82 -18.94
C VAL A 125 11.34 -2.46 -17.86
N GLY A 126 11.32 -1.87 -16.67
CA GLY A 126 11.90 -2.43 -15.46
C GLY A 126 10.83 -3.07 -14.58
N LEU A 127 11.07 -4.31 -14.16
CA LEU A 127 10.29 -4.99 -13.14
C LEU A 127 11.14 -5.14 -11.88
N LEU A 128 10.79 -4.42 -10.80
CA LEU A 128 11.40 -4.58 -9.49
C LEU A 128 10.50 -5.47 -8.61
N ASP A 129 10.99 -6.67 -8.30
CA ASP A 129 10.41 -7.58 -7.30
C ASP A 129 11.06 -7.33 -5.95
N ARG A 130 10.32 -6.66 -5.07
CA ARG A 130 10.76 -6.32 -3.71
C ARG A 130 10.78 -7.55 -2.80
N ALA A 131 9.96 -8.57 -3.05
CA ALA A 131 9.97 -9.79 -2.22
C ALA A 131 11.20 -10.64 -2.52
N ARG A 132 11.60 -10.73 -3.79
CA ARG A 132 12.82 -11.47 -4.20
C ARG A 132 14.07 -10.60 -4.20
N ASN A 133 13.92 -9.28 -4.04
CA ASN A 133 14.96 -8.29 -4.21
C ASN A 133 15.67 -8.42 -5.58
N THR A 134 14.88 -8.62 -6.64
CA THR A 134 15.38 -8.79 -8.01
C THR A 134 14.86 -7.70 -8.93
N THR A 135 15.71 -7.23 -9.83
CA THR A 135 15.34 -6.28 -10.88
C THR A 135 15.59 -6.90 -12.24
N GLU A 136 14.58 -6.89 -13.11
CA GLU A 136 14.69 -7.36 -14.48
C GLU A 136 14.37 -6.23 -15.45
N TRP A 137 15.18 -6.10 -16.50
CA TRP A 137 15.01 -5.08 -17.53
C TRP A 137 14.72 -5.74 -18.87
N PHE A 138 13.72 -5.22 -19.57
CA PHE A 138 13.29 -5.66 -20.89
C PHE A 138 13.37 -4.49 -21.85
N ALA A 139 13.85 -4.74 -23.07
CA ALA A 139 13.84 -3.76 -24.15
C ALA A 139 13.28 -4.39 -25.42
N LYS A 140 12.45 -3.65 -26.16
CA LYS A 140 11.99 -4.05 -27.50
C LYS A 140 11.85 -2.84 -28.40
N GLN A 141 12.05 -3.03 -29.70
CA GLN A 141 11.73 -2.02 -30.68
C GLN A 141 10.24 -2.00 -31.00
N VAL A 142 9.71 -0.80 -31.23
CA VAL A 142 8.32 -0.59 -31.67
C VAL A 142 8.25 0.64 -32.55
N VAL A 143 7.36 0.56 -33.53
CA VAL A 143 6.99 1.71 -34.34
C VAL A 143 5.84 2.41 -33.63
N ALA A 144 6.14 3.47 -32.89
CA ALA A 144 5.14 4.38 -32.35
C ALA A 144 5.09 5.66 -33.19
N THR A 145 3.90 6.17 -33.44
CA THR A 145 3.67 7.40 -34.21
C THR A 145 3.79 8.66 -33.34
N SER A 146 3.80 8.49 -32.01
CA SER A 146 3.94 9.59 -31.05
C SER A 146 4.54 9.12 -29.73
N ALA A 147 5.08 10.06 -28.95
CA ALA A 147 5.58 9.75 -27.60
C ALA A 147 4.48 9.22 -26.67
N THR A 148 3.26 9.73 -26.77
CA THR A 148 2.15 9.23 -25.95
C THR A 148 1.77 7.79 -26.33
N GLU A 149 1.85 7.44 -27.61
CA GLU A 149 1.63 6.06 -28.05
C GLU A 149 2.73 5.14 -27.52
N ALA A 150 4.01 5.55 -27.62
CA ALA A 150 5.13 4.80 -27.06
C ALA A 150 4.94 4.53 -25.56
N GLU A 151 4.52 5.53 -24.80
CA GLU A 151 4.24 5.43 -23.37
C GLU A 151 3.09 4.47 -23.05
N LEU A 152 1.97 4.56 -23.79
CA LEU A 152 0.85 3.65 -23.61
C LEU A 152 1.23 2.20 -23.95
N LEU A 153 2.03 2.00 -25.01
CA LEU A 153 2.57 0.69 -25.36
C LEU A 153 3.54 0.16 -24.30
N ALA A 154 4.36 1.04 -23.71
CA ALA A 154 5.28 0.70 -22.63
C ALA A 154 4.50 0.21 -21.40
N ILE A 155 3.48 0.97 -20.98
CA ILE A 155 2.61 0.63 -19.86
C ILE A 155 1.88 -0.68 -20.13
N GLN A 156 1.27 -0.83 -21.31
CA GLN A 156 0.59 -2.07 -21.69
C GLN A 156 1.53 -3.28 -21.62
N TRP A 157 2.73 -3.14 -22.17
CA TRP A 157 3.71 -4.23 -22.20
C TRP A 157 4.19 -4.59 -20.80
N ALA A 158 4.42 -3.59 -19.94
CA ALA A 158 4.82 -3.80 -18.57
C ALA A 158 3.74 -4.55 -17.77
N MET A 159 2.47 -4.20 -17.97
CA MET A 159 1.32 -4.91 -17.37
C MET A 159 1.22 -6.36 -17.84
N GLN A 160 1.47 -6.63 -19.13
CA GLN A 160 1.48 -7.98 -19.68
C GLN A 160 2.64 -8.81 -19.13
N LEU A 161 3.84 -8.25 -19.06
CA LEU A 161 5.00 -8.91 -18.45
C LEU A 161 4.73 -9.24 -16.98
N ALA A 162 4.13 -8.31 -16.24
CA ALA A 162 3.77 -8.56 -14.85
C ALA A 162 2.77 -9.73 -14.72
N ALA A 163 1.75 -9.77 -15.57
CA ALA A 163 0.79 -10.87 -15.61
C ALA A 163 1.42 -12.21 -15.97
N GLN A 164 2.33 -12.24 -16.95
CA GLN A 164 3.07 -13.46 -17.35
C GLN A 164 3.95 -14.01 -16.22
N ARG A 165 4.50 -13.14 -15.37
CA ARG A 165 5.28 -13.52 -14.19
C ARG A 165 4.42 -13.86 -12.97
N GLY A 166 3.09 -13.87 -13.12
CA GLY A 166 2.14 -14.25 -12.07
C GLY A 166 1.91 -13.15 -11.03
N PHE A 167 2.33 -11.91 -11.28
CA PHE A 167 2.08 -10.80 -10.37
C PHE A 167 0.60 -10.39 -10.43
N LYS A 168 -0.06 -10.41 -9.27
CA LYS A 168 -1.47 -10.02 -9.12
C LYS A 168 -1.65 -8.55 -8.77
N VAL A 169 -0.67 -7.96 -8.07
CA VAL A 169 -0.68 -6.58 -7.60
C VAL A 169 0.67 -5.94 -7.93
N TYR A 170 0.64 -4.76 -8.54
CA TYR A 170 1.84 -3.98 -8.89
C TYR A 170 1.50 -2.49 -8.96
N ALA A 171 2.48 -1.64 -8.63
CA ALA A 171 2.40 -0.19 -8.87
C ALA A 171 3.15 0.16 -10.16
N GLY A 172 2.59 1.00 -11.03
CA GLY A 172 3.25 1.47 -12.25
C GLY A 172 3.74 2.91 -12.12
N ALA A 173 4.98 3.17 -12.54
CA ALA A 173 5.57 4.50 -12.65
C ALA A 173 5.94 4.78 -14.13
N SER A 174 5.58 5.96 -14.63
CA SER A 174 6.02 6.53 -15.91
C SER A 174 6.05 8.06 -15.78
N ASP A 175 6.93 8.71 -16.54
CA ASP A 175 7.07 10.16 -16.59
C ASP A 175 6.02 10.84 -17.51
N ALA A 176 5.20 10.04 -18.21
CA ALA A 176 4.09 10.48 -19.04
C ALA A 176 2.91 11.00 -18.22
N LYS A 177 3.09 12.16 -17.57
CA LYS A 177 2.14 12.77 -16.63
C LYS A 177 0.71 12.82 -17.17
N VAL A 178 0.52 13.16 -18.45
CA VAL A 178 -0.81 13.23 -19.09
C VAL A 178 -1.50 11.86 -19.12
N VAL A 179 -0.75 10.80 -19.43
CA VAL A 179 -1.26 9.42 -19.45
C VAL A 179 -1.55 8.96 -18.03
N ILE A 180 -0.61 9.14 -17.11
CA ILE A 180 -0.76 8.76 -15.70
C ILE A 180 -1.95 9.48 -15.05
N ASP A 181 -2.11 10.78 -15.25
CA ASP A 181 -3.22 11.56 -14.68
C ASP A 181 -4.58 11.11 -15.25
N ALA A 182 -4.63 10.71 -16.53
CA ALA A 182 -5.84 10.16 -17.15
C ALA A 182 -6.18 8.76 -16.59
N LEU A 183 -5.19 7.87 -16.50
CA LEU A 183 -5.35 6.51 -15.97
C LEU A 183 -5.77 6.54 -14.49
N LYS A 184 -5.17 7.41 -13.66
CA LYS A 184 -5.57 7.63 -12.27
C LYS A 184 -7.04 8.06 -12.14
N LYS A 185 -7.52 8.89 -13.08
CA LYS A 185 -8.92 9.33 -13.15
C LYS A 185 -9.85 8.31 -13.83
N ARG A 186 -9.34 7.14 -14.24
CA ARG A 186 -10.05 6.11 -15.03
C ARG A 186 -10.66 6.66 -16.31
N ARG A 187 -9.95 7.57 -16.98
CA ARG A 187 -10.34 8.18 -18.26
C ARG A 187 -9.29 7.90 -19.32
N CYS A 188 -9.70 7.91 -20.59
CA CYS A 188 -8.74 7.91 -21.68
C CYS A 188 -8.00 9.27 -21.71
N PRO A 189 -6.71 9.29 -22.08
CA PRO A 189 -6.01 10.52 -22.41
C PRO A 189 -6.76 11.34 -23.47
N PRO A 190 -6.57 12.66 -23.54
CA PRO A 190 -7.27 13.55 -24.47
C PRO A 190 -6.76 13.41 -25.93
N ILE A 191 -6.44 12.20 -26.37
CA ILE A 191 -5.97 11.86 -27.71
C ILE A 191 -6.87 10.74 -28.24
N TRP A 192 -7.82 11.11 -29.11
CA TRP A 192 -8.88 10.22 -29.58
C TRP A 192 -8.35 9.03 -30.40
N GLN A 193 -7.24 9.22 -31.12
CA GLN A 193 -6.61 8.18 -31.95
C GLN A 193 -6.07 7.01 -31.11
N LEU A 194 -5.63 7.29 -29.87
CA LEU A 194 -5.07 6.28 -28.95
C LEU A 194 -6.10 5.71 -27.98
N LYS A 195 -7.39 6.04 -28.17
CA LYS A 195 -8.47 5.59 -27.30
C LYS A 195 -8.59 4.06 -27.21
N PRO A 196 -8.43 3.26 -28.29
CA PRO A 196 -8.46 1.80 -28.19
C PRO A 196 -7.36 1.26 -27.27
N LEU A 197 -6.11 1.69 -27.49
CA LEU A 197 -4.95 1.30 -26.69
C LEU A 197 -5.10 1.72 -25.22
N ALA A 198 -5.56 2.95 -24.98
CA ALA A 198 -5.82 3.44 -23.63
C ALA A 198 -6.93 2.64 -22.91
N LEU A 199 -7.95 2.18 -23.62
CA LEU A 199 -9.00 1.32 -23.06
C LEU A 199 -8.46 -0.06 -22.69
N GLU A 200 -7.55 -0.63 -23.49
CA GLU A 200 -6.88 -1.89 -23.16
C GLU A 200 -6.08 -1.79 -21.87
N VAL A 201 -5.26 -0.73 -21.74
CA VAL A 201 -4.53 -0.44 -20.50
C VAL A 201 -5.48 -0.30 -19.32
N LEU A 202 -6.56 0.47 -19.45
CA LEU A 202 -7.56 0.63 -18.39
C LEU A 202 -8.25 -0.69 -18.02
N ASN A 203 -8.50 -1.57 -18.98
CA ASN A 203 -9.08 -2.88 -18.72
C ASN A 203 -8.11 -3.80 -17.98
N LEU A 204 -6.81 -3.72 -18.28
CA LEU A 204 -5.78 -4.42 -17.51
C LEU A 204 -5.73 -3.92 -16.06
N CYS A 205 -5.92 -2.61 -15.83
CA CYS A 205 -6.00 -2.06 -14.46
C CYS A 205 -7.22 -2.59 -13.67
N LYS A 206 -8.33 -2.93 -14.34
CA LYS A 206 -9.55 -3.44 -13.68
C LYS A 206 -9.40 -4.89 -13.18
N ARG A 207 -8.51 -5.68 -13.78
CA ARG A 207 -8.29 -7.10 -13.42
C ARG A 207 -7.47 -7.30 -12.14
N GLN A 208 -7.08 -6.22 -11.47
CA GLN A 208 -6.23 -6.25 -10.26
C GLN A 208 -7.01 -6.34 -8.93
N TYR A 209 -8.32 -6.62 -8.98
CA TYR A 209 -9.18 -6.80 -7.79
C TYR A 209 -9.78 -8.20 -7.76
#